data_AF-A0A931B2T0-F1
#
_entry.id   AF-A0A931B2T0-F1
#
_cell.length_a   1.000
_cell.length_b   1.000
_cell.length_c   1.000
_cell.angle_alpha   90.00
_cell.angle_beta   90.00
_cell.angle_gamma   90.00
#
_symmetry.space_group_name_H-M   'P 1'
#
loop_
_entity.id
_entity.type
_entity.pdbx_description
1 polymer ?
#
loop_
_entity_poly.entity_id
_entity_poly.type
_entity_poly.pdbx_seq_one_letter_code
_entity_poly.pdbx_strand_id
1 'polypeptide(L)'
;MLPLHATWDLESTGEAVHVTRHAITAVLEAWKMTADHRFQALLVYSELATNAVRHGSGQPISVHISLADEELTVEVNDAGRRVGNTAQMPWRPRAAVVRLLGPVCNLRP
;
A
#
# COMPACT_ATOMS: atom_id res chain seq x y z
N MET A 1 18.65 -6.03 8.12
CA MET A 1 18.28 -6.54 6.78
C MET A 1 17.93 -5.34 5.91
N LEU A 2 18.16 -5.38 4.60
CA LEU A 2 17.64 -4.34 3.71
C LEU A 2 16.11 -4.44 3.65
N PRO A 3 15.38 -3.31 3.60
CA PRO A 3 13.93 -3.33 3.54
C PRO A 3 13.44 -3.97 2.24
N LEU A 4 12.48 -4.89 2.34
CA LEU A 4 11.77 -5.41 1.18
C LEU A 4 10.76 -4.37 0.74
N HIS A 5 10.67 -4.09 -0.56
CA HIS A 5 9.70 -3.14 -1.09
C HIS A 5 9.23 -3.53 -2.48
N ALA A 6 8.02 -3.10 -2.82
CA ALA A 6 7.41 -3.27 -4.13
C ALA A 6 6.54 -2.05 -4.44
N THR A 7 6.49 -1.66 -5.72
CA THR A 7 5.71 -0.50 -6.19
C THR A 7 4.91 -0.86 -7.42
N TRP A 8 3.72 -0.29 -7.53
CA TRP A 8 2.84 -0.42 -8.69
C TRP A 8 2.23 0.94 -9.02
N ASP A 9 2.10 1.22 -10.31
CA ASP A 9 1.24 2.29 -10.80
C ASP A 9 0.04 1.66 -11.51
N LEU A 10 -1.16 2.14 -11.19
CA LEU A 10 -2.40 1.62 -11.74
C LEU A 10 -3.34 2.74 -12.17
N GLU A 11 -4.10 2.46 -13.22
CA GLU A 11 -5.19 3.33 -13.65
C GLU A 11 -6.25 3.47 -12.54
N SER A 12 -6.93 4.62 -12.50
CA SER A 12 -7.99 4.89 -11.52
C SER A 12 -9.30 4.15 -11.84
N THR A 13 -9.24 2.82 -11.94
CA THR A 13 -10.37 1.94 -12.25
C THR A 13 -10.47 0.79 -11.24
N GLY A 14 -11.70 0.30 -11.00
CA GLY A 14 -11.91 -0.83 -10.10
C GLY A 14 -11.23 -2.12 -10.57
N GLU A 15 -11.12 -2.34 -11.89
CA GLU A 15 -10.40 -3.47 -12.46
C GLU A 15 -8.91 -3.44 -12.12
N ALA A 16 -8.28 -2.27 -12.25
CA ALA A 16 -6.86 -2.12 -11.95
C ALA A 16 -6.57 -2.34 -10.45
N VAL A 17 -7.51 -1.96 -9.56
CA VAL A 17 -7.45 -2.27 -8.12
C VAL A 17 -7.45 -3.78 -7.89
N HIS A 18 -8.33 -4.53 -8.57
CA HIS A 18 -8.41 -5.98 -8.45
C HIS A 18 -7.13 -6.67 -8.94
N VAL A 19 -6.61 -6.29 -10.11
CA VAL A 19 -5.37 -6.85 -10.66
C VAL A 19 -4.20 -6.61 -9.71
N THR A 20 -4.06 -5.38 -9.21
CA THR A 20 -2.98 -5.01 -8.29
C THR A 20 -3.11 -5.74 -6.94
N ARG A 21 -4.34 -6.01 -6.46
CA ARG A 21 -4.55 -6.84 -5.27
C ARG A 21 -3.93 -8.23 -5.40
N HIS A 22 -4.05 -8.86 -6.57
CA HIS A 22 -3.43 -10.15 -6.84
C HIS A 22 -1.91 -10.06 -6.85
N ALA A 23 -1.35 -9.02 -7.45
CA ALA A 23 0.11 -8.78 -7.44
C ALA A 23 0.65 -8.59 -6.01
N ILE A 24 -0.03 -7.78 -5.19
CA ILE A 24 0.31 -7.59 -3.78
C ILE A 24 0.24 -8.90 -3.01
N THR A 25 -0.80 -9.72 -3.25
CA THR A 25 -0.95 -11.02 -2.61
C THR A 25 0.29 -11.90 -2.86
N ALA A 26 0.73 -11.99 -4.11
CA ALA A 26 1.91 -12.78 -4.49
C ALA A 26 3.20 -12.24 -3.83
N VAL A 27 3.36 -10.92 -3.75
CA VAL A 27 4.51 -10.30 -3.08
C VAL A 27 4.52 -10.61 -1.58
N LEU A 28 3.38 -10.45 -0.90
CA LEU A 28 3.29 -10.72 0.55
C LEU A 28 3.51 -12.21 0.86
N GLU A 29 3.07 -13.12 -0.01
CA GLU A 29 3.39 -14.56 0.10
C GLU A 29 4.88 -14.84 -0.09
N ALA A 30 5.52 -14.20 -1.09
CA ALA A 30 6.96 -14.32 -1.31
C ALA A 30 7.78 -13.76 -0.14
N TRP A 31 7.28 -12.74 0.56
CA TRP A 31 7.87 -12.19 1.77
C TRP A 31 7.55 -13.00 3.04
N LYS A 32 6.87 -14.14 2.89
CA LYS A 32 6.49 -15.07 3.96
C LYS A 32 5.59 -14.46 5.04
N MET A 33 4.78 -13.48 4.64
CA MET A 33 3.77 -12.84 5.49
C MET A 33 2.75 -13.88 5.97
N THR A 34 2.38 -13.81 7.25
CA THR A 34 1.29 -14.65 7.79
C THR A 34 -0.03 -14.38 7.07
N ALA A 35 -0.95 -15.35 7.09
CA ALA A 35 -2.26 -15.19 6.46
C ALA A 35 -3.04 -13.99 7.04
N ASP A 36 -2.97 -13.79 8.36
CA ASP A 36 -3.66 -12.69 9.04
C ASP A 36 -3.09 -11.32 8.65
N HIS A 37 -1.75 -11.16 8.68
CA HIS A 37 -1.13 -9.89 8.27
C HIS A 37 -1.35 -9.62 6.78
N ARG A 38 -1.31 -10.65 5.93
CA ARG A 38 -1.64 -10.52 4.50
C ARG A 38 -3.09 -10.09 4.31
N PHE A 39 -4.03 -10.67 5.05
CA PHE A 39 -5.44 -10.28 4.99
C PHE A 39 -5.64 -8.81 5.39
N GLN A 40 -5.04 -8.38 6.50
CA GLN A 40 -5.11 -6.98 6.96
C GLN A 40 -4.50 -6.02 5.94
N ALA A 41 -3.33 -6.33 5.38
CA ALA A 41 -2.67 -5.51 4.37
C ALA A 41 -3.53 -5.37 3.10
N LEU A 42 -4.12 -6.47 2.64
CA LEU A 42 -4.98 -6.48 1.46
C LEU A 42 -6.31 -5.75 1.70
N LEU A 43 -6.87 -5.83 2.91
CA LEU A 43 -8.07 -5.09 3.29
C LEU A 43 -7.80 -3.59 3.25
N VAL A 44 -6.73 -3.16 3.91
CA VAL A 44 -6.27 -1.77 3.91
C VAL A 44 -6.05 -1.29 2.47
N TYR A 45 -5.25 -2.02 1.69
CA TYR A 45 -5.00 -1.66 0.31
C TYR A 45 -6.31 -1.49 -0.49
N SER A 46 -7.23 -2.45 -0.40
CA SER A 46 -8.51 -2.39 -1.11
C SER A 46 -9.34 -1.17 -0.71
N GLU A 47 -9.44 -0.86 0.58
CA GLU A 47 -10.15 0.31 1.09
C GLU A 47 -9.54 1.60 0.54
N LEU A 48 -8.21 1.74 0.65
CA LEU A 48 -7.50 2.95 0.23
C LEU A 48 -7.56 3.16 -1.29
N ALA A 49 -7.33 2.10 -2.07
CA ALA A 49 -7.39 2.16 -3.52
C ALA A 49 -8.82 2.37 -4.02
N THR A 50 -9.82 1.77 -3.37
CA THR A 50 -11.24 2.02 -3.69
C THR A 50 -11.62 3.46 -3.39
N ASN A 51 -11.17 4.02 -2.25
CA ASN A 51 -11.39 5.43 -1.93
C ASN A 51 -10.74 6.35 -2.97
N ALA A 52 -9.52 6.05 -3.40
CA ALA A 52 -8.85 6.78 -4.47
C ALA A 52 -9.62 6.71 -5.80
N VAL A 53 -10.12 5.54 -6.20
CA VAL A 53 -10.94 5.40 -7.43
C VAL A 53 -12.27 6.14 -7.33
N ARG A 54 -12.94 6.09 -6.17
CA ARG A 54 -14.28 6.69 -5.97
C ARG A 54 -14.24 8.21 -5.78
N HIS A 55 -13.22 8.71 -5.11
CA HIS A 55 -13.18 10.09 -4.61
C HIS A 55 -11.97 10.88 -5.10
N GLY A 56 -10.99 10.21 -5.73
CA GLY A 56 -9.80 10.85 -6.27
C GLY A 56 -10.08 11.62 -7.57
N SER A 57 -9.00 12.15 -8.13
CA SER A 57 -9.07 13.02 -9.32
C SER A 57 -9.17 12.27 -10.66
N GLY A 58 -9.29 10.95 -10.63
CA GLY A 58 -9.22 10.08 -11.82
C GLY A 58 -7.81 9.96 -12.42
N GLN A 59 -6.78 10.51 -11.77
CA GLN A 59 -5.38 10.34 -12.14
C GLN A 59 -4.85 8.96 -11.69
N PRO A 60 -3.78 8.44 -12.32
CA PRO A 60 -3.15 7.20 -11.89
C PRO A 60 -2.82 7.19 -10.40
N ILE A 61 -2.99 6.02 -9.80
CA ILE A 61 -2.73 5.75 -8.39
C ILE A 61 -1.38 5.06 -8.31
N SER A 62 -0.54 5.48 -7.37
CA SER A 62 0.72 4.79 -7.06
C SER A 62 0.59 4.05 -5.74
N VAL A 63 1.07 2.81 -5.70
CA VAL A 63 0.99 1.92 -4.54
C VAL A 63 2.38 1.49 -4.17
N HIS A 64 2.76 1.71 -2.92
CA HIS A 64 4.04 1.27 -2.37
C HIS A 64 3.79 0.38 -1.15
N ILE A 65 4.47 -0.75 -1.10
CA ILE A 65 4.47 -1.63 0.06
C ILE A 65 5.91 -1.86 0.47
N SER A 66 6.21 -1.71 1.76
CA SER A 66 7.53 -1.99 2.31
C SER A 66 7.47 -2.74 3.63
N LEU A 67 8.45 -3.62 3.85
CA LEU A 67 8.66 -4.35 5.08
C LEU A 67 10.06 -4.05 5.63
N ALA A 68 10.12 -3.43 6.79
CA ALA A 68 11.35 -3.10 7.52
C ALA A 68 11.09 -3.26 9.02
N ASP A 69 12.05 -3.80 9.78
CA ASP A 69 11.99 -3.86 11.25
C ASP A 69 10.64 -4.36 11.83
N GLU A 70 10.10 -5.43 11.22
CA GLU A 70 8.80 -6.04 11.56
C GLU A 70 7.56 -5.16 11.32
N GLU A 71 7.73 -4.09 10.56
CA GLU A 71 6.68 -3.15 10.20
C GLU A 71 6.36 -3.25 8.71
N LEU A 72 5.12 -3.62 8.40
CA LEU A 72 4.59 -3.55 7.05
C LEU A 72 3.93 -2.19 6.85
N THR A 73 4.41 -1.44 5.86
CA THR A 73 3.81 -0.19 5.41
C THR A 73 3.11 -0.40 4.09
N VAL A 74 1.86 0.04 3.98
CA VAL A 74 1.09 0.12 2.73
C VAL A 74 0.75 1.58 2.47
N GLU A 75 1.18 2.09 1.32
CA GLU A 75 0.96 3.47 0.89
C GLU A 75 0.20 3.48 -0.44
N VAL A 76 -0.89 4.25 -0.53
CA VAL A 76 -1.67 4.42 -1.76
C VAL A 76 -1.85 5.90 -2.05
N ASN A 77 -1.28 6.39 -3.14
CA ASN A 77 -1.22 7.81 -3.51
C ASN A 77 -2.03 8.09 -4.77
N ASP A 78 -3.12 8.86 -4.67
CA ASP A 78 -3.82 9.39 -5.85
C ASP A 78 -3.19 10.73 -6.26
N ALA A 79 -2.67 10.79 -7.49
CA ALA A 79 -1.91 11.94 -7.98
C ALA A 79 -2.82 13.14 -8.33
N GLY A 80 -3.46 13.76 -7.34
CA GLY A 80 -3.96 15.12 -7.50
C GLY A 80 -2.78 16.10 -7.55
N ARG A 81 -2.65 16.89 -8.63
CA ARG A 81 -1.64 17.95 -8.87
C ARG A 81 -1.08 18.59 -7.58
N ARG A 82 0.24 18.47 -7.37
CA ARG A 82 1.04 19.38 -6.55
C ARG A 82 1.79 20.33 -7.49
N VAL A 83 1.36 21.59 -7.58
CA VAL A 83 2.23 22.69 -8.01
C VAL A 83 2.56 23.49 -6.76
N GLY A 84 3.84 23.57 -6.42
CA GLY A 84 4.36 24.44 -5.37
C GLY A 84 5.09 23.69 -4.25
N ASN A 85 6.38 23.99 -4.13
CA ASN A 85 7.24 23.69 -3.00
C ASN A 85 6.72 24.35 -1.72
N THR A 86 6.35 23.58 -0.70
CA THR A 86 6.30 24.08 0.68
C THR A 86 6.51 22.95 1.69
N ALA A 87 7.52 23.13 2.54
CA ALA A 87 7.65 22.44 3.81
C ALA A 87 6.46 22.76 4.76
N GLN A 88 6.24 21.88 5.75
CA GLN A 88 5.41 22.01 6.98
C GLN A 88 4.13 21.12 7.03
N MET A 89 4.11 20.22 8.03
CA MET A 89 3.05 19.28 8.48
C MET A 89 1.82 19.99 9.13
N PRO A 90 0.70 19.36 9.57
CA PRO A 90 0.39 17.92 9.77
C PRO A 90 -0.93 17.39 9.13
N TRP A 91 -0.93 16.09 8.80
CA TRP A 91 -2.06 15.20 8.45
C TRP A 91 -3.18 15.70 7.51
N ARG A 92 -2.97 15.49 6.21
CA ARG A 92 -3.88 14.75 5.31
C ARG A 92 -3.02 14.18 4.19
N PRO A 93 -2.64 12.90 4.21
CA PRO A 93 -1.96 12.43 3.03
C PRO A 93 -3.04 12.16 1.96
N ARG A 94 -2.79 12.61 0.72
CA ARG A 94 -3.37 11.93 -0.47
C ARG A 94 -2.77 10.52 -0.66
N ALA A 95 -1.96 10.09 0.31
CA ALA A 95 -1.22 8.86 0.43
C ALA A 95 -1.61 8.17 1.75
N ALA A 96 -2.65 7.35 1.77
CA ALA A 96 -2.98 6.69 3.03
C ALA A 96 -1.91 5.67 3.39
N VAL A 97 -1.32 5.82 4.58
CA VAL A 97 -0.24 4.98 5.10
C VAL A 97 -0.79 4.19 6.28
N VAL A 98 -0.72 2.87 6.21
CA VAL A 98 -1.01 2.00 7.36
C VAL A 98 0.22 1.18 7.69
N ARG A 99 0.52 1.13 8.99
CA ARG A 99 1.60 0.37 9.59
C ARG A 99 1.00 -0.80 10.34
N LEU A 100 1.31 -2.02 9.91
CA LEU A 100 0.95 -3.24 10.64
C LEU A 100 2.19 -3.72 11.40
N LEU A 101 2.05 -3.84 12.72
CA LEU A 101 3.10 -4.26 13.64
C LEU A 101 2.85 -5.70 14.10
N GLY A 102 3.87 -6.54 14.03
CA GLY A 102 3.83 -7.91 14.57
C GLY A 102 4.88 -8.81 13.94
N PRO A 103 5.17 -10.00 14.50
CA PRO A 103 6.13 -10.93 13.92
C PRO A 103 5.65 -11.35 12.52
N VAL A 104 6.31 -10.80 11.51
CA VAL A 104 5.91 -10.85 10.11
C VAL A 104 6.16 -12.23 9.51
N CYS A 105 7.14 -12.93 10.06
CA CYS A 105 7.51 -14.30 9.74
C CYS A 105 7.19 -15.23 10.92
N ASN A 106 6.32 -16.21 10.70
CA ASN A 106 6.33 -17.44 11.50
C ASN A 106 7.49 -18.32 11.02
N LEU A 107 8.72 -17.96 11.39
CA LEU A 107 9.82 -18.91 11.44
C LEU A 107 10.07 -19.21 12.91
N ARG A 108 9.24 -20.06 13.51
CA ARG A 108 9.69 -20.85 14.66
C ARG A 108 10.04 -22.25 14.14
N PRO A 109 11.25 -22.77 14.45
CA PRO A 109 11.57 -24.18 14.23
C PRO A 109 10.69 -25.09 15.09
#